data_AF-A0AAV2SEJ1-F1
#
_entry.id   AF-A0AAV2SEJ1-F1
#
_cell.length_a   1.000
_cell.length_b   1.000
_cell.length_c   1.000
_cell.angle_alpha   90.00
_cell.angle_beta   90.00
_cell.angle_gamma   90.00
#
_symmetry.space_group_name_H-M   'P 1'
#
loop_
_entity.id
_entity.type
_entity.pdbx_description
1 polymer ?
#
loop_
_entity_poly.entity_id
_entity_poly.type
_entity_poly.pdbx_seq_one_letter_code
_entity_poly.pdbx_strand_id
1 'polypeptide(L)'
;MAATKKDPRIFFTLGNSQQFEYIVDLYEEAVKLKAESKNKNPEDCLKLDRWYQNELPKKIKSRGTDAHLIYDEMCKCMKWKLQRGKFSPRFRDLIQMNTPRLCMAETKKAFRAIMKKEDLASAVAALCNLKGVGPAMASTILTAGVPDHCGFMADECMMAIPEIESIDYTTKELLKYVEQLRKAAERLNSQGGSFKWNAHQVEKALWAYFVLKDFKSDLLNDMPAFDDASLPTENGDSTEHVKEKNGAAHTPEESNDSIDSAMANKENLTSNTNGTSDVEDSRASIISNCEDTNDSLAVSEAPSEPVSEAPSETVSEASEDRPSSTTTPTPIPEATLQTDDLEPAQKKIKLDE
;
A
#
# COMPACT_ATOMS: atom_id res chain seq x y z
N MET A 1 21.03 4.60 26.42
CA MET A 1 20.55 3.20 26.55
C MET A 1 19.04 3.02 26.34
N ALA A 2 18.14 3.90 26.80
CA ALA A 2 16.70 3.69 26.58
C ALA A 2 16.24 3.90 25.11
N ALA A 3 16.78 4.89 24.42
CA ALA A 3 16.38 5.24 23.05
C ALA A 3 16.62 4.13 22.01
N THR A 4 17.69 3.34 22.17
CA THR A 4 18.02 2.22 21.27
C THR A 4 17.07 1.03 21.42
N LYS A 5 16.47 0.82 22.60
CA LYS A 5 15.52 -0.30 22.82
C LYS A 5 14.16 -0.09 22.14
N LYS A 6 13.85 1.13 21.67
CA LYS A 6 12.58 1.47 21.02
C LYS A 6 12.71 1.80 19.52
N ASP A 7 13.82 1.43 18.88
CA ASP A 7 14.00 1.64 17.43
C ASP A 7 13.10 0.66 16.63
N PRO A 8 12.22 1.14 15.72
CA PRO A 8 11.42 0.29 14.84
C PRO A 8 12.25 -0.68 13.98
N ARG A 9 13.50 -0.32 13.63
CA ARG A 9 14.42 -1.18 12.88
C ARG A 9 14.91 -2.37 13.69
N ILE A 10 15.18 -2.16 14.99
CA ILE A 10 15.55 -3.23 15.92
C ILE A 10 14.35 -4.15 16.18
N PHE A 11 13.15 -3.57 16.35
CA PHE A 11 11.92 -4.36 16.45
C PHE A 11 11.68 -5.21 15.20
N PHE A 12 11.80 -4.64 13.99
CA PHE A 12 11.58 -5.37 12.74
C PHE A 12 12.58 -6.53 12.53
N THR A 13 13.87 -6.28 12.80
CA THR A 13 14.93 -7.26 12.55
C THR A 13 15.05 -8.32 13.63
N LEU A 14 15.04 -7.94 14.90
CA LEU A 14 15.33 -8.82 16.04
C LEU A 14 14.08 -9.24 16.83
N GLY A 15 12.94 -8.56 16.66
CA GLY A 15 11.75 -8.81 17.48
C GLY A 15 11.17 -10.21 17.27
N ASN A 16 10.86 -10.93 18.35
CA ASN A 16 10.32 -12.30 18.33
C ASN A 16 8.77 -12.33 18.20
N SER A 17 8.19 -13.52 17.98
CA SER A 17 6.73 -13.69 17.81
C SER A 17 5.94 -13.12 18.98
N GLN A 18 6.40 -13.30 20.22
CA GLN A 18 5.71 -12.81 21.42
C GLN A 18 5.68 -11.27 21.46
N GLN A 19 6.78 -10.61 21.10
CA GLN A 19 6.84 -9.15 20.98
C GLN A 19 5.93 -8.63 19.86
N PHE A 20 5.90 -9.32 18.71
CA PHE A 20 5.01 -8.96 17.61
C PHE A 20 3.53 -9.21 17.95
N GLU A 21 3.18 -10.31 18.63
CA GLU A 21 1.83 -10.61 19.14
C GLU A 21 1.36 -9.54 20.12
N TYR A 22 2.20 -9.16 21.10
CA TYR A 22 1.93 -8.08 22.04
C TYR A 22 1.56 -6.75 21.35
N ILE A 23 2.25 -6.40 20.25
CA ILE A 23 1.95 -5.18 19.48
C ILE A 23 0.68 -5.32 18.64
N VAL A 24 0.34 -6.52 18.17
CA VAL A 24 -0.94 -6.78 17.49
C VAL A 24 -2.12 -6.59 18.44
N ASP A 25 -2.00 -6.98 19.71
CA ASP A 25 -3.04 -6.76 20.72
C ASP A 25 -3.25 -5.27 21.02
N LEU A 26 -2.18 -4.45 20.94
CA LEU A 26 -2.25 -2.98 21.07
C LEU A 26 -2.69 -2.25 19.78
N TYR A 27 -3.02 -2.97 18.70
CA TYR A 27 -3.31 -2.36 17.41
C TYR A 27 -4.51 -1.38 17.43
N GLU A 28 -5.61 -1.72 18.12
CA GLU A 28 -6.77 -0.81 18.18
C GLU A 28 -6.42 0.50 18.92
N GLU A 29 -5.53 0.46 19.91
CA GLU A 29 -5.06 1.65 20.60
C GLU A 29 -4.20 2.52 19.66
N ALA A 30 -3.32 1.90 18.85
CA ALA A 30 -2.57 2.61 17.82
C ALA A 30 -3.51 3.31 16.80
N VAL A 31 -4.60 2.68 16.37
CA VAL A 31 -5.60 3.30 15.49
C VAL A 31 -6.25 4.54 16.14
N LYS A 32 -6.58 4.48 17.44
CA LYS A 32 -7.12 5.65 18.17
C LYS A 32 -6.10 6.79 18.24
N LEU A 33 -4.86 6.50 18.67
CA LEU A 33 -3.79 7.50 18.76
C LEU A 33 -3.50 8.18 17.42
N LYS A 34 -3.52 7.43 16.30
CA LYS A 34 -3.38 8.00 14.95
C LYS A 34 -4.59 8.86 14.55
N ALA A 35 -5.80 8.52 15.00
CA ALA A 35 -6.99 9.35 14.77
C ALA A 35 -6.90 10.68 15.53
N GLU A 36 -6.54 10.63 16.82
CA GLU A 36 -6.39 11.78 17.72
C GLU A 36 -5.31 12.75 17.22
N SER A 37 -4.12 12.24 16.85
CA SER A 37 -3.02 13.05 16.27
C SER A 37 -3.40 13.79 14.98
N LYS A 38 -4.51 13.40 14.33
CA LYS A 38 -5.03 14.02 13.11
C LYS A 38 -6.37 14.74 13.33
N ASN A 39 -6.77 14.98 14.58
CA ASN A 39 -8.03 15.60 14.98
C ASN A 39 -9.27 14.91 14.35
N LYS A 40 -9.25 13.57 14.27
CA LYS A 40 -10.36 12.74 13.77
C LYS A 40 -11.01 11.98 14.91
N ASN A 41 -12.30 11.69 14.78
CA ASN A 41 -13.04 10.84 15.72
C ASN A 41 -12.42 9.41 15.74
N PRO A 42 -11.92 8.92 16.90
CA PRO A 42 -11.35 7.58 17.01
C PRO A 42 -12.32 6.47 16.64
N GLU A 43 -13.61 6.59 17.01
CA GLU A 43 -14.62 5.56 16.76
C GLU A 43 -14.92 5.41 15.25
N ASP A 44 -14.96 6.51 14.50
CA ASP A 44 -15.14 6.47 13.04
C ASP A 44 -13.91 5.87 12.32
N CYS A 45 -12.71 6.09 12.86
CA CYS A 45 -11.48 5.47 12.38
C CYS A 45 -11.45 3.96 12.68
N LEU A 46 -11.76 3.55 13.91
CA LEU A 46 -11.88 2.13 14.29
C LEU A 46 -12.96 1.40 13.49
N LYS A 47 -14.11 2.04 13.24
CA LYS A 47 -15.18 1.46 12.42
C LYS A 47 -14.73 1.24 10.96
N LEU A 48 -14.02 2.20 10.37
CA LEU A 48 -13.50 2.04 9.01
C LEU A 48 -12.35 1.03 8.94
N ASP A 49 -11.49 0.99 9.95
CA ASP A 49 -10.44 -0.03 10.03
C ASP A 49 -11.01 -1.43 10.22
N ARG A 50 -11.93 -1.66 11.17
CA ARG A 50 -12.59 -2.96 11.33
C ARG A 50 -13.28 -3.43 10.05
N TRP A 51 -13.86 -2.52 9.26
CA TRP A 51 -14.37 -2.83 7.92
C TRP A 51 -13.26 -3.30 6.98
N TYR A 52 -12.13 -2.58 6.90
CA TYR A 52 -10.99 -2.91 6.04
C TYR A 52 -10.30 -4.23 6.44
N GLN A 53 -10.07 -4.45 7.74
CA GLN A 53 -9.36 -5.62 8.27
C GLN A 53 -10.23 -6.88 8.26
N ASN A 54 -11.53 -6.77 8.54
CA ASN A 54 -12.39 -7.94 8.82
C ASN A 54 -13.52 -8.17 7.82
N GLU A 55 -14.18 -7.11 7.33
CA GLU A 55 -15.33 -7.26 6.42
C GLU A 55 -14.89 -7.38 4.96
N LEU A 56 -14.02 -6.48 4.51
CA LEU A 56 -13.60 -6.39 3.12
C LEU A 56 -12.91 -7.66 2.61
N PRO A 57 -11.96 -8.30 3.35
CA PRO A 57 -11.32 -9.53 2.88
C PRO A 57 -12.33 -10.68 2.78
N LYS A 58 -13.31 -10.74 3.70
CA LYS A 58 -14.41 -11.73 3.63
C LYS A 58 -15.29 -11.50 2.41
N LYS A 59 -15.62 -10.23 2.09
CA LYS A 59 -16.39 -9.87 0.88
C LYS A 59 -15.64 -10.23 -0.39
N ILE A 60 -14.36 -9.88 -0.51
CA ILE A 60 -13.53 -10.25 -1.67
C ILE A 60 -13.43 -11.77 -1.81
N LYS A 61 -13.13 -12.50 -0.72
CA LYS A 61 -13.04 -13.97 -0.70
C LYS A 61 -14.38 -14.65 -1.07
N SER A 62 -15.52 -14.09 -0.65
CA SER A 62 -16.84 -14.63 -0.99
C SER A 62 -17.17 -14.58 -2.49
N ARG A 63 -16.47 -13.75 -3.28
CA ARG A 63 -16.59 -13.69 -4.74
C ARG A 63 -15.78 -14.78 -5.46
N GLY A 64 -14.98 -15.57 -4.73
CA GLY A 64 -14.28 -16.75 -5.25
C GLY A 64 -13.37 -16.45 -6.44
N THR A 65 -13.57 -17.16 -7.55
CA THR A 65 -12.81 -16.95 -8.81
C THR A 65 -13.03 -15.58 -9.46
N ASP A 66 -14.03 -14.83 -8.99
CA ASP A 66 -14.33 -13.45 -9.37
C ASP A 66 -14.02 -12.47 -8.23
N ALA A 67 -12.96 -12.70 -7.45
CA ALA A 67 -12.43 -11.69 -6.54
C ALA A 67 -12.17 -10.37 -7.28
N HIS A 68 -12.79 -9.28 -6.83
CA HIS A 68 -12.66 -7.91 -7.32
C HIS A 68 -13.09 -6.93 -6.21
N LEU A 69 -12.85 -5.63 -6.37
CA LEU A 69 -13.52 -4.57 -5.61
C LEU A 69 -14.69 -4.00 -6.41
N ILE A 70 -15.75 -3.58 -5.72
CA ILE A 70 -16.73 -2.65 -6.30
C ILE A 70 -16.30 -1.20 -6.03
N TYR A 71 -16.85 -0.25 -6.80
CA TYR A 71 -16.50 1.18 -6.71
C TYR A 71 -16.54 1.74 -5.27
N ASP A 72 -17.62 1.48 -4.54
CA ASP A 72 -17.78 1.92 -3.14
C ASP A 72 -16.72 1.36 -2.19
N GLU A 73 -16.24 0.13 -2.44
CA GLU A 73 -15.17 -0.48 -1.64
C GLU A 73 -13.83 0.19 -1.96
N MET A 74 -13.53 0.45 -3.23
CA MET A 74 -12.34 1.20 -3.65
C MET A 74 -12.32 2.62 -3.04
N CYS A 75 -13.46 3.33 -3.05
CA CYS A 75 -13.59 4.63 -2.41
C CYS A 75 -13.47 4.56 -0.88
N LYS A 76 -13.84 3.45 -0.23
CA LYS A 76 -13.61 3.24 1.21
C LYS A 76 -12.16 2.87 1.53
N CYS A 77 -11.48 2.06 0.71
CA CYS A 77 -10.04 1.81 0.82
C CYS A 77 -9.23 3.10 0.77
N MET A 78 -9.60 4.03 -0.13
CA MET A 78 -9.02 5.38 -0.17
C MET A 78 -9.21 6.12 1.16
N LYS A 79 -10.42 6.14 1.72
CA LYS A 79 -10.70 6.80 3.01
C LYS A 79 -9.86 6.20 4.14
N TRP A 80 -9.68 4.88 4.15
CA TRP A 80 -8.85 4.16 5.12
C TRP A 80 -7.36 4.53 4.98
N LYS A 81 -6.81 4.52 3.74
CA LYS A 81 -5.43 4.97 3.47
C LYS A 81 -5.20 6.40 3.99
N LEU A 82 -6.15 7.31 3.78
CA LEU A 82 -6.09 8.71 4.25
C LEU A 82 -6.30 8.89 5.77
N GLN A 83 -6.75 7.85 6.49
CA GLN A 83 -6.70 7.83 7.95
C GLN A 83 -5.29 7.50 8.45
N ARG A 84 -4.60 6.51 7.86
CA ARG A 84 -3.23 6.12 8.26
C ARG A 84 -2.17 7.12 7.75
N GLY A 85 -2.11 7.39 6.44
CA GLY A 85 -1.07 8.23 5.80
C GLY A 85 -1.41 9.72 5.63
N LYS A 86 -0.60 10.47 4.87
CA LYS A 86 -0.79 11.90 4.57
C LYS A 86 -2.04 12.14 3.70
N PHE A 87 -2.73 13.27 3.89
CA PHE A 87 -3.90 13.63 3.09
C PHE A 87 -3.50 14.40 1.82
N SER A 88 -4.11 14.06 0.68
CA SER A 88 -4.03 14.81 -0.57
C SER A 88 -5.45 15.04 -1.13
N PRO A 89 -5.89 16.30 -1.38
CA PRO A 89 -7.20 16.58 -1.97
C PRO A 89 -7.37 15.93 -3.36
N ARG A 90 -6.35 16.10 -4.23
CA ARG A 90 -6.33 15.66 -5.64
C ARG A 90 -6.50 14.14 -5.78
N PHE A 91 -5.99 13.37 -4.82
CA PHE A 91 -6.08 11.91 -4.77
C PHE A 91 -7.54 11.41 -4.71
N ARG A 92 -8.41 12.10 -3.96
CA ARG A 92 -9.84 11.78 -3.87
C ARG A 92 -10.53 11.94 -5.22
N ASP A 93 -10.29 13.07 -5.86
CA ASP A 93 -11.00 13.46 -7.08
C ASP A 93 -10.59 12.56 -8.25
N LEU A 94 -9.32 12.16 -8.32
CA LEU A 94 -8.83 11.18 -9.30
C LEU A 94 -9.50 9.80 -9.15
N ILE A 95 -9.62 9.29 -7.92
CA ILE A 95 -10.26 7.97 -7.68
C ILE A 95 -11.73 8.00 -8.08
N GLN A 96 -12.42 9.13 -7.88
CA GLN A 96 -13.82 9.30 -8.28
C GLN A 96 -14.05 9.31 -9.80
N MET A 97 -13.02 9.60 -10.61
CA MET A 97 -13.11 9.57 -12.08
C MET A 97 -13.11 8.15 -12.68
N ASN A 98 -12.94 7.09 -11.88
CA ASN A 98 -12.97 5.71 -12.36
C ASN A 98 -14.42 5.21 -12.51
N THR A 99 -14.70 4.46 -13.57
CA THR A 99 -16.02 3.81 -13.70
C THR A 99 -16.09 2.52 -12.86
N PRO A 100 -17.28 2.11 -12.37
CA PRO A 100 -17.45 0.85 -11.67
C PRO A 100 -16.97 -0.37 -12.49
N ARG A 101 -17.21 -0.36 -13.80
CA ARG A 101 -16.76 -1.42 -14.71
C ARG A 101 -15.23 -1.52 -14.80
N LEU A 102 -14.53 -0.40 -14.86
CA LEU A 102 -13.06 -0.37 -14.89
C LEU A 102 -12.46 -0.83 -13.55
N CYS A 103 -13.03 -0.34 -12.44
CA CYS A 103 -12.65 -0.75 -11.08
C CYS A 103 -12.73 -2.29 -10.91
N MET A 104 -13.86 -2.90 -11.28
CA MET A 104 -14.02 -4.35 -11.23
C MET A 104 -13.02 -5.08 -12.16
N ALA A 105 -12.82 -4.58 -13.39
CA ALA A 105 -11.96 -5.23 -14.37
C ALA A 105 -10.47 -5.28 -13.94
N GLU A 106 -9.90 -4.15 -13.54
CA GLU A 106 -8.48 -4.08 -13.16
C GLU A 106 -8.22 -4.74 -11.80
N THR A 107 -9.12 -4.62 -10.82
CA THR A 107 -8.95 -5.32 -9.53
C THR A 107 -9.08 -6.84 -9.68
N LYS A 108 -10.00 -7.33 -10.53
CA LYS A 108 -10.09 -8.76 -10.90
C LYS A 108 -8.84 -9.28 -11.59
N LYS A 109 -8.25 -8.48 -12.48
CA LYS A 109 -6.98 -8.77 -13.16
C LYS A 109 -5.82 -8.83 -12.15
N ALA A 110 -5.76 -7.89 -11.22
CA ALA A 110 -4.73 -7.82 -10.18
C ALA A 110 -4.79 -9.00 -9.20
N PHE A 111 -5.96 -9.29 -8.60
CA PHE A 111 -6.10 -10.43 -7.69
C PHE A 111 -5.84 -11.76 -8.40
N ARG A 112 -6.20 -11.89 -9.69
CA ARG A 112 -5.87 -13.08 -10.49
C ARG A 112 -4.37 -13.24 -10.75
N ALA A 113 -3.62 -12.14 -10.93
CA ALA A 113 -2.17 -12.19 -11.13
C ALA A 113 -1.47 -12.78 -9.88
N ILE A 114 -1.87 -12.34 -8.68
CA ILE A 114 -1.40 -12.93 -7.41
C ILE A 114 -1.87 -14.38 -7.28
N MET A 115 -3.19 -14.63 -7.20
CA MET A 115 -3.75 -15.93 -6.82
C MET A 115 -3.48 -17.07 -7.81
N LYS A 116 -2.96 -16.80 -9.02
CA LYS A 116 -2.65 -17.82 -10.03
C LYS A 116 -1.19 -17.86 -10.48
N LYS A 117 -0.38 -16.84 -10.17
CA LYS A 117 1.00 -16.71 -10.67
C LYS A 117 1.98 -16.13 -9.65
N GLU A 118 1.49 -15.72 -8.48
CA GLU A 118 2.24 -14.98 -7.45
C GLU A 118 2.91 -13.68 -7.97
N ASP A 119 2.41 -13.17 -9.10
CA ASP A 119 3.01 -12.07 -9.84
C ASP A 119 2.53 -10.70 -9.31
N LEU A 120 3.25 -10.20 -8.31
CA LEU A 120 2.99 -8.91 -7.68
C LEU A 120 3.25 -7.72 -8.62
N ALA A 121 4.21 -7.83 -9.53
CA ALA A 121 4.53 -6.77 -10.48
C ALA A 121 3.35 -6.54 -11.46
N SER A 122 2.83 -7.61 -12.06
CA SER A 122 1.64 -7.53 -12.92
C SER A 122 0.38 -7.11 -12.17
N ALA A 123 0.26 -7.47 -10.88
CA ALA A 123 -0.87 -7.06 -10.05
C ALA A 123 -0.86 -5.55 -9.78
N VAL A 124 0.30 -4.98 -9.44
CA VAL A 124 0.48 -3.53 -9.27
C VAL A 124 0.28 -2.80 -10.59
N ALA A 125 0.86 -3.28 -11.69
CA ALA A 125 0.68 -2.69 -13.02
C ALA A 125 -0.77 -2.72 -13.53
N ALA A 126 -1.57 -3.73 -13.14
CA ALA A 126 -3.00 -3.74 -13.40
C ALA A 126 -3.72 -2.62 -12.62
N LEU A 127 -3.42 -2.46 -11.33
CA LEU A 127 -4.02 -1.43 -10.48
C LEU A 127 -3.60 -0.01 -10.88
N CYS A 128 -2.36 0.17 -11.36
CA CYS A 128 -1.86 1.45 -11.89
C CYS A 128 -2.59 1.97 -13.15
N ASN A 129 -3.47 1.16 -13.78
CA ASN A 129 -4.36 1.64 -14.84
C ASN A 129 -5.57 2.44 -14.30
N LEU A 130 -5.84 2.40 -12.99
CA LEU A 130 -6.90 3.17 -12.35
C LEU A 130 -6.41 4.57 -11.99
N LYS A 131 -7.24 5.59 -12.26
CA LYS A 131 -6.90 6.99 -11.93
C LYS A 131 -6.75 7.14 -10.42
N GLY A 132 -5.66 7.76 -10.00
CA GLY A 132 -5.34 7.96 -8.57
C GLY A 132 -4.92 6.68 -7.84
N VAL A 133 -4.43 5.65 -8.55
CA VAL A 133 -3.91 4.42 -7.94
C VAL A 133 -2.44 4.22 -8.34
N GLY A 134 -1.50 4.82 -7.61
CA GLY A 134 -0.08 4.44 -7.68
C GLY A 134 0.25 3.24 -6.77
N PRO A 135 1.52 2.80 -6.70
CA PRO A 135 1.95 1.61 -5.94
C PRO A 135 1.49 1.60 -4.48
N ALA A 136 1.49 2.75 -3.80
CA ALA A 136 1.04 2.85 -2.41
C ALA A 136 -0.49 2.69 -2.25
N MET A 137 -1.29 2.94 -3.28
CA MET A 137 -2.73 2.62 -3.27
C MET A 137 -3.00 1.21 -3.80
N ALA A 138 -2.19 0.74 -4.75
CA ALA A 138 -2.22 -0.64 -5.21
C ALA A 138 -1.98 -1.62 -4.05
N SER A 139 -0.96 -1.37 -3.21
CA SER A 139 -0.68 -2.18 -2.02
C SER A 139 -1.86 -2.19 -1.03
N THR A 140 -2.58 -1.07 -0.84
CA THR A 140 -3.82 -1.03 -0.05
C THR A 140 -4.87 -2.00 -0.60
N ILE A 141 -5.11 -1.97 -1.92
CA ILE A 141 -6.10 -2.83 -2.57
C ILE A 141 -5.69 -4.31 -2.49
N LEU A 142 -4.41 -4.61 -2.73
CA LEU A 142 -3.88 -5.97 -2.69
C LEU A 142 -3.92 -6.55 -1.28
N THR A 143 -3.47 -5.81 -0.28
CA THR A 143 -3.48 -6.22 1.13
C THR A 143 -4.88 -6.62 1.61
N ALA A 144 -5.94 -5.90 1.19
CA ALA A 144 -7.31 -6.25 1.53
C ALA A 144 -7.82 -7.54 0.87
N GLY A 145 -7.36 -7.88 -0.35
CA GLY A 145 -7.84 -9.06 -1.09
C GLY A 145 -6.96 -10.30 -0.98
N VAL A 146 -5.66 -10.12 -0.78
CA VAL A 146 -4.61 -11.16 -0.69
C VAL A 146 -3.61 -10.83 0.43
N PRO A 147 -4.06 -10.71 1.70
CA PRO A 147 -3.22 -10.31 2.83
C PRO A 147 -2.02 -11.24 3.07
N ASP A 148 -2.12 -12.49 2.63
CA ASP A 148 -1.02 -13.46 2.73
C ASP A 148 0.17 -13.10 1.81
N HIS A 149 -0.07 -12.35 0.74
CA HIS A 149 0.89 -12.10 -0.33
C HIS A 149 1.38 -10.65 -0.41
N CYS A 150 0.74 -9.71 0.28
CA CYS A 150 1.04 -8.27 0.22
C CYS A 150 0.68 -7.58 1.56
N GLY A 151 1.52 -6.64 1.99
CA GLY A 151 1.24 -5.71 3.09
C GLY A 151 1.13 -4.27 2.58
N PHE A 152 0.46 -3.40 3.34
CA PHE A 152 0.24 -2.02 2.94
C PHE A 152 1.55 -1.20 3.02
N MET A 153 1.90 -0.53 1.93
CA MET A 153 3.12 0.29 1.84
C MET A 153 2.97 1.61 2.62
N ALA A 154 3.07 1.52 3.94
CA ALA A 154 3.05 2.65 4.87
C ALA A 154 4.47 3.21 5.06
N ASP A 155 4.60 4.55 5.00
CA ASP A 155 5.85 5.29 5.21
C ASP A 155 6.55 4.84 6.51
N GLU A 156 5.78 4.68 7.60
CA GLU A 156 6.29 4.24 8.91
C GLU A 156 6.94 2.84 8.86
N CYS A 157 6.40 1.94 8.03
CA CYS A 157 6.95 0.60 7.86
C CYS A 157 8.17 0.60 6.93
N MET A 158 8.15 1.41 5.87
CA MET A 158 9.27 1.60 4.95
C MET A 158 10.52 2.10 5.71
N MET A 159 10.36 3.09 6.60
CA MET A 159 11.46 3.62 7.44
C MET A 159 12.10 2.59 8.37
N ALA A 160 11.31 1.58 8.78
CA ALA A 160 11.70 0.58 9.77
C ALA A 160 12.39 -0.66 9.17
N ILE A 161 12.46 -0.77 7.84
CA ILE A 161 13.15 -1.87 7.14
C ILE A 161 14.55 -1.38 6.73
N PRO A 162 15.64 -1.91 7.30
CA PRO A 162 16.99 -1.38 7.08
C PRO A 162 17.45 -1.40 5.62
N GLU A 163 16.96 -2.35 4.81
CA GLU A 163 17.30 -2.46 3.39
C GLU A 163 16.64 -1.39 2.52
N ILE A 164 15.70 -0.61 3.06
CA ILE A 164 14.99 0.47 2.35
C ILE A 164 15.64 1.81 2.74
N GLU A 165 16.49 2.31 1.84
CA GLU A 165 17.27 3.54 2.04
C GLU A 165 16.43 4.81 1.80
N SER A 166 15.49 4.77 0.85
CA SER A 166 14.60 5.87 0.46
C SER A 166 13.14 5.41 0.38
N ILE A 167 12.21 6.32 0.67
CA ILE A 167 10.76 6.06 0.59
C ILE A 167 10.27 6.50 -0.80
N ASP A 168 10.58 5.68 -1.80
CA ASP A 168 10.12 5.90 -3.16
C ASP A 168 8.89 5.03 -3.46
N TYR A 169 7.79 5.67 -3.87
CA TYR A 169 6.52 4.99 -4.17
C TYR A 169 6.51 4.38 -5.58
N THR A 170 7.47 3.48 -5.83
CA THR A 170 7.63 2.77 -7.10
C THR A 170 7.20 1.31 -6.97
N THR A 171 6.88 0.67 -8.10
CA THR A 171 6.64 -0.78 -8.13
C THR A 171 7.85 -1.56 -7.60
N LYS A 172 9.07 -1.13 -7.90
CA LYS A 172 10.32 -1.81 -7.48
C LYS A 172 10.47 -1.83 -5.95
N GLU A 173 10.28 -0.69 -5.28
CA GLU A 173 10.39 -0.63 -3.83
C GLU A 173 9.23 -1.36 -3.14
N LEU A 174 8.02 -1.37 -3.73
CA LEU A 174 6.91 -2.20 -3.23
C LEU A 174 7.23 -3.71 -3.29
N LEU A 175 7.87 -4.19 -4.35
CA LEU A 175 8.31 -5.60 -4.44
C LEU A 175 9.32 -5.94 -3.35
N LYS A 176 10.32 -5.08 -3.16
CA LYS A 176 11.37 -5.23 -2.12
C LYS A 176 10.79 -5.15 -0.71
N TYR A 177 9.84 -4.24 -0.47
CA TYR A 177 9.11 -4.11 0.78
C TYR A 177 8.35 -5.39 1.14
N VAL A 178 7.53 -5.92 0.21
CA VAL A 178 6.77 -7.15 0.45
C VAL A 178 7.67 -8.36 0.67
N GLU A 179 8.80 -8.44 -0.04
CA GLU A 179 9.81 -9.49 0.17
C GLU A 179 10.38 -9.47 1.59
N GLN A 180 10.69 -8.30 2.16
CA GLN A 180 11.16 -8.20 3.55
C GLN A 180 10.06 -8.55 4.57
N LEU A 181 8.80 -8.16 4.31
CA LEU A 181 7.67 -8.58 5.14
C LEU A 181 7.48 -10.10 5.15
N ARG A 182 7.70 -10.79 4.01
CA ARG A 182 7.63 -12.25 3.91
C ARG A 182 8.73 -12.92 4.71
N LYS A 183 9.99 -12.48 4.58
CA LYS A 183 11.12 -12.98 5.37
C LYS A 183 10.90 -12.81 6.87
N ALA A 184 10.36 -11.67 7.29
CA ALA A 184 9.97 -11.45 8.68
C ALA A 184 8.84 -12.40 9.12
N ALA A 185 7.80 -12.61 8.30
CA ALA A 185 6.74 -13.56 8.61
C ALA A 185 7.24 -15.01 8.70
N GLU A 186 8.13 -15.45 7.81
CA GLU A 186 8.80 -16.76 7.87
C GLU A 186 9.63 -16.90 9.15
N ARG A 187 10.44 -15.88 9.47
CA ARG A 187 11.24 -15.82 10.71
C ARG A 187 10.36 -15.98 11.95
N LEU A 188 9.28 -15.22 12.05
CA LEU A 188 8.36 -15.28 13.20
C LEU A 188 7.63 -16.64 13.27
N ASN A 189 7.13 -17.17 12.14
CA ASN A 189 6.51 -18.50 12.10
C ASN A 189 7.49 -19.63 12.50
N SER A 190 8.80 -19.46 12.24
CA SER A 190 9.84 -20.46 12.56
C SER A 190 10.11 -20.61 14.07
N GLN A 191 9.80 -19.58 14.86
CA GLN A 191 10.01 -19.57 16.32
C GLN A 191 8.99 -20.42 17.09
N GLY A 192 7.93 -20.89 16.42
CA GLY A 192 6.81 -21.57 17.06
C GLY A 192 5.82 -20.58 17.67
N GLY A 193 4.53 -20.93 17.62
CA GLY A 193 3.44 -20.06 18.05
C GLY A 193 2.10 -20.55 17.54
N SER A 194 1.03 -20.07 18.19
CA SER A 194 -0.34 -20.31 17.74
C SER A 194 -0.75 -19.32 16.63
N PHE A 195 -0.24 -18.09 16.71
CA PHE A 195 -0.43 -17.05 15.70
C PHE A 195 0.31 -17.45 14.41
N LYS A 196 -0.40 -17.40 13.28
CA LYS A 196 0.20 -17.56 11.95
C LYS A 196 0.48 -16.18 11.38
N TRP A 197 1.74 -15.94 11.01
CA TRP A 197 2.20 -14.68 10.45
C TRP A 197 2.17 -14.68 8.93
N ASN A 198 1.75 -13.57 8.36
CA ASN A 198 1.84 -13.24 6.95
C ASN A 198 2.32 -11.79 6.74
N ALA A 199 2.56 -11.39 5.49
CA ALA A 199 3.08 -10.06 5.17
C ALA A 199 2.22 -8.92 5.73
N HIS A 200 0.88 -9.05 5.66
CA HIS A 200 -0.04 -8.06 6.22
C HIS A 200 0.04 -7.96 7.75
N GLN A 201 0.10 -9.09 8.48
CA GLN A 201 0.19 -9.05 9.94
C GLN A 201 1.51 -8.43 10.42
N VAL A 202 2.63 -8.69 9.72
CA VAL A 202 3.91 -8.04 10.00
C VAL A 202 3.84 -6.53 9.77
N GLU A 203 3.27 -6.07 8.64
CA GLU A 203 3.01 -4.65 8.38
C GLU A 203 2.17 -4.00 9.48
N LYS A 204 1.06 -4.67 9.81
CA LYS A 204 0.09 -4.20 10.80
C LYS A 204 0.72 -4.02 12.18
N ALA A 205 1.54 -4.97 12.61
CA ALA A 205 2.31 -4.89 13.86
C ALA A 205 3.37 -3.78 13.80
N LEU A 206 4.16 -3.72 12.73
CA LEU A 206 5.23 -2.74 12.56
C LEU A 206 4.71 -1.30 12.55
N TRP A 207 3.59 -1.04 11.88
CA TRP A 207 2.94 0.26 11.92
C TRP A 207 2.40 0.61 13.31
N ALA A 208 1.75 -0.34 14.00
CA ALA A 208 1.28 -0.10 15.36
C ALA A 208 2.44 0.21 16.31
N TYR A 209 3.56 -0.52 16.21
CA TYR A 209 4.78 -0.22 16.96
C TYR A 209 5.24 1.22 16.75
N PHE A 210 5.31 1.68 15.50
CA PHE A 210 5.73 3.04 15.17
C PHE A 210 4.78 4.10 15.77
N VAL A 211 3.47 3.89 15.68
CA VAL A 211 2.46 4.81 16.23
C VAL A 211 2.49 4.81 17.76
N LEU A 212 2.63 3.65 18.41
CA LEU A 212 2.77 3.54 19.86
C LEU A 212 4.06 4.22 20.34
N LYS A 213 5.18 4.02 19.64
CA LYS A 213 6.45 4.71 19.92
C LYS A 213 6.30 6.23 19.92
N ASP A 214 5.63 6.78 18.90
CA ASP A 214 5.55 8.23 18.71
C ASP A 214 4.51 8.93 19.60
N PHE A 215 3.40 8.27 19.92
CA PHE A 215 2.29 8.89 20.66
C PHE A 215 2.07 8.37 22.08
N LYS A 216 2.53 7.16 22.42
CA LYS A 216 2.28 6.52 23.73
C LYS A 216 3.36 5.49 24.09
N SER A 217 4.63 5.93 24.06
CA SER A 217 5.78 5.02 24.12
C SER A 217 5.81 4.14 25.39
N ASP A 218 5.13 4.54 26.46
CA ASP A 218 5.10 3.81 27.73
C ASP A 218 4.48 2.42 27.61
N LEU A 219 3.53 2.22 26.68
CA LEU A 219 2.97 0.89 26.39
C LEU A 219 3.99 -0.09 25.80
N LEU A 220 5.15 0.40 25.33
CA LEU A 220 6.27 -0.43 24.87
C LEU A 220 7.21 -0.85 26.01
N ASN A 221 7.02 -0.35 27.24
CA ASN A 221 7.85 -0.73 28.39
C ASN A 221 7.53 -2.15 28.90
N ASP A 222 6.26 -2.56 28.79
CA ASP A 222 5.75 -3.86 29.25
C ASP A 222 5.84 -4.96 28.18
N MET A 223 6.43 -4.65 27.02
CA MET A 223 6.66 -5.60 25.93
C MET A 223 7.62 -6.72 26.38
N PRO A 224 7.41 -7.99 25.98
CA PRO A 224 8.31 -9.09 26.30
C PRO A 224 9.78 -8.80 25.93
N ALA A 225 10.71 -9.39 26.69
CA ALA A 225 12.13 -9.29 26.38
C ALA A 225 12.47 -9.97 25.05
N PHE A 226 13.55 -9.52 24.40
CA PHE A 226 14.20 -10.29 23.35
C PHE A 226 14.78 -11.56 23.96
N ASP A 227 14.77 -12.67 23.22
CA ASP A 227 15.52 -13.86 23.63
C ASP A 227 17.01 -13.53 23.65
N ASP A 228 17.71 -13.80 24.76
CA ASP A 228 19.11 -13.38 25.01
C ASP A 228 20.10 -13.83 23.90
N ALA A 229 19.73 -14.83 23.10
CA ALA A 229 20.50 -15.31 21.96
C ALA A 229 20.50 -14.37 20.72
N SER A 230 19.77 -13.25 20.73
CA SER A 230 19.50 -12.43 19.54
C SER A 230 20.04 -10.99 19.59
N LEU A 231 20.63 -10.55 20.70
CA LEU A 231 21.26 -9.24 20.81
C LEU A 231 22.72 -9.29 20.31
N PRO A 232 23.17 -8.36 19.44
CA PRO A 232 24.59 -8.19 19.17
C PRO A 232 25.30 -7.71 20.44
N THR A 233 26.20 -8.54 20.99
CA THR A 233 27.08 -8.13 22.09
C THR A 233 28.10 -7.13 21.56
N GLU A 234 27.91 -5.85 21.90
CA GLU A 234 28.89 -4.77 21.70
C GLU A 234 30.06 -4.96 22.66
N ASN A 235 30.93 -5.94 22.38
CA ASN A 235 32.18 -6.13 23.10
C ASN A 235 33.18 -5.06 22.66
N GLY A 236 33.25 -3.98 23.43
CA GLY A 236 34.40 -3.08 23.41
C GLY A 236 35.60 -3.78 24.04
N ASP A 237 36.49 -4.35 23.21
CA ASP A 237 37.83 -4.70 23.65
C ASP A 237 38.73 -3.46 23.60
N SER A 238 39.36 -3.16 24.72
CA SER A 238 40.37 -2.11 24.83
C SER A 238 41.44 -2.59 25.79
N THR A 239 42.33 -3.45 25.28
CA THR A 239 43.59 -3.76 25.96
C THR A 239 44.78 -3.69 24.99
N GLU A 240 45.53 -2.60 25.05
CA GLU A 240 46.89 -2.56 24.53
C GLU A 240 47.79 -3.49 25.36
N HIS A 241 48.70 -4.21 24.70
CA HIS A 241 49.97 -4.57 25.31
C HIS A 241 51.08 -4.65 24.25
N VAL A 242 52.28 -4.21 24.63
CA VAL A 242 53.37 -3.80 23.73
C VAL A 242 54.64 -4.64 23.98
N LYS A 243 55.46 -4.86 22.92
CA LYS A 243 56.90 -5.31 22.90
C LYS A 243 57.22 -6.78 23.25
N GLU A 244 58.35 -7.38 22.81
CA GLU A 244 59.31 -7.17 21.67
C GLU A 244 60.24 -8.41 21.53
N LYS A 245 60.80 -8.63 20.31
CA LYS A 245 62.11 -9.27 19.96
C LYS A 245 62.56 -10.68 20.43
N ASN A 246 62.95 -11.51 19.45
CA ASN A 246 64.29 -12.11 19.18
C ASN A 246 64.16 -13.14 18.02
N GLY A 247 65.12 -13.46 17.13
CA GLY A 247 66.44 -12.88 16.77
C GLY A 247 67.34 -13.88 15.98
N ALA A 248 67.86 -13.49 14.79
CA ALA A 248 68.95 -14.13 13.98
C ALA A 248 68.74 -15.58 13.40
N ALA A 249 69.48 -16.09 12.39
CA ALA A 249 70.13 -15.54 11.15
C ALA A 249 70.68 -16.70 10.25
N HIS A 250 70.99 -16.42 8.97
CA HIS A 250 71.85 -17.15 7.98
C HIS A 250 71.36 -18.40 7.15
N THR A 251 70.94 -18.17 5.89
CA THR A 251 71.57 -18.49 4.55
C THR A 251 72.39 -19.79 4.28
N PRO A 252 72.67 -20.17 3.00
CA PRO A 252 71.94 -20.01 1.70
C PRO A 252 72.03 -21.25 0.73
N GLU A 253 71.43 -21.16 -0.47
CA GLU A 253 71.94 -21.56 -1.83
C GLU A 253 70.82 -21.29 -2.88
N GLU A 254 71.01 -20.42 -3.89
CA GLU A 254 71.41 -20.68 -5.30
C GLU A 254 70.34 -21.41 -6.17
N SER A 255 70.03 -21.05 -7.43
CA SER A 255 70.61 -20.07 -8.40
C SER A 255 69.64 -19.73 -9.57
N ASN A 256 69.90 -18.62 -10.28
CA ASN A 256 69.60 -18.27 -11.71
C ASN A 256 68.15 -18.37 -12.28
N ASP A 257 67.71 -17.64 -13.32
CA ASP A 257 68.11 -16.42 -14.08
C ASP A 257 66.79 -15.94 -14.78
N SER A 258 66.35 -14.68 -14.75
CA SER A 258 66.81 -13.47 -15.46
C SER A 258 66.23 -13.27 -16.89
N ILE A 259 66.07 -11.99 -17.28
CA ILE A 259 65.54 -11.36 -18.52
C ILE A 259 64.06 -11.63 -18.89
N ASP A 260 63.11 -10.68 -19.02
CA ASP A 260 63.01 -9.20 -19.22
C ASP A 260 62.68 -8.73 -20.66
N SER A 261 61.82 -7.70 -20.73
CA SER A 261 61.49 -6.81 -21.86
C SER A 261 60.80 -7.41 -23.11
N ALA A 262 60.00 -6.68 -23.91
CA ALA A 262 59.20 -5.46 -23.70
C ALA A 262 58.26 -5.21 -24.91
N MET A 263 57.21 -4.40 -24.71
CA MET A 263 56.58 -3.48 -25.69
C MET A 263 55.94 -3.97 -27.03
N ALA A 264 54.62 -3.73 -27.10
CA ALA A 264 53.96 -2.74 -27.98
C ALA A 264 53.13 -3.18 -29.21
N ASN A 265 52.00 -2.45 -29.37
CA ASN A 265 51.20 -2.21 -30.58
C ASN A 265 50.41 -3.41 -31.17
N LYS A 266 49.25 -3.24 -31.82
CA LYS A 266 48.50 -2.02 -32.20
C LYS A 266 46.99 -2.29 -32.26
N GLU A 267 46.21 -1.21 -32.19
CA GLU A 267 44.77 -1.15 -32.54
C GLU A 267 44.48 -1.68 -33.96
N ASN A 268 43.25 -2.19 -34.20
CA ASN A 268 42.30 -1.47 -35.06
C ASN A 268 40.84 -1.97 -34.90
N LEU A 269 39.88 -1.07 -35.12
CA LEU A 269 38.45 -1.35 -35.32
C LEU A 269 38.20 -1.86 -36.75
N THR A 270 37.10 -2.61 -36.99
CA THR A 270 35.92 -2.11 -37.76
C THR A 270 34.86 -3.18 -38.11
N SER A 271 33.60 -2.82 -37.83
CA SER A 271 32.41 -2.93 -38.70
C SER A 271 31.85 -4.28 -39.20
N ASN A 272 30.67 -4.61 -38.65
CA ASN A 272 29.41 -5.06 -39.30
C ASN A 272 29.41 -5.90 -40.60
N THR A 273 28.68 -7.02 -40.56
CA THR A 273 27.75 -7.43 -41.63
C THR A 273 26.44 -7.97 -41.06
N ASN A 274 25.31 -7.73 -41.76
CA ASN A 274 23.98 -8.24 -41.41
C ASN A 274 23.82 -9.73 -41.77
N GLY A 275 23.02 -10.46 -41.00
CA GLY A 275 22.50 -11.79 -41.36
C GLY A 275 21.15 -12.04 -40.70
N THR A 276 20.12 -12.33 -41.49
CA THR A 276 18.71 -12.46 -41.04
C THR A 276 18.30 -13.91 -40.91
N SER A 277 17.59 -14.30 -39.83
CA SER A 277 16.35 -15.12 -39.88
C SER A 277 15.83 -15.51 -38.49
N ASP A 278 14.53 -15.26 -38.31
CA ASP A 278 13.50 -16.06 -37.63
C ASP A 278 13.65 -16.63 -36.20
N VAL A 279 12.71 -16.16 -35.36
CA VAL A 279 11.83 -16.94 -34.46
C VAL A 279 12.49 -17.74 -33.32
N GLU A 280 12.45 -17.18 -32.09
CA GLU A 280 11.49 -17.64 -31.06
C GLU A 280 11.36 -16.67 -29.86
N ASP A 281 10.35 -17.00 -29.04
CA ASP A 281 9.81 -16.33 -27.86
C ASP A 281 10.82 -15.60 -26.93
N SER A 282 10.51 -14.32 -26.64
CA SER A 282 11.01 -13.63 -25.45
C SER A 282 10.07 -12.48 -25.08
N ARG A 283 9.04 -12.82 -24.32
CA ARG A 283 8.16 -11.84 -23.67
C ARG A 283 8.88 -11.14 -22.51
N ALA A 284 9.86 -10.31 -22.82
CA ALA A 284 10.56 -9.46 -21.86
C ALA A 284 9.56 -8.49 -21.21
N SER A 285 9.33 -8.65 -19.91
CA SER A 285 8.45 -7.79 -19.13
C SER A 285 9.01 -6.36 -19.08
N ILE A 286 8.43 -5.46 -19.89
CA ILE A 286 8.60 -4.03 -19.68
C ILE A 286 7.91 -3.70 -18.34
N ILE A 287 8.71 -3.59 -17.29
CA ILE A 287 8.25 -3.10 -15.98
C ILE A 287 7.84 -1.64 -16.19
N SER A 288 6.54 -1.41 -16.29
CA SER A 288 5.99 -0.06 -16.25
C SER A 288 6.18 0.49 -14.84
N ASN A 289 7.17 1.35 -14.67
CA ASN A 289 7.37 2.11 -13.43
C ASN A 289 6.22 3.12 -13.33
N CYS A 290 5.16 2.78 -12.58
CA CYS A 290 4.28 3.79 -12.02
C CYS A 290 4.95 4.37 -10.78
N GLU A 291 5.14 5.68 -10.78
CA GLU A 291 5.76 6.46 -9.70
C GLU A 291 4.75 7.53 -9.26
N ASP A 292 4.41 7.56 -7.96
CA ASP A 292 3.57 8.64 -7.42
C ASP A 292 4.42 9.92 -7.28
N THR A 293 4.33 10.84 -8.25
CA THR A 293 5.05 12.13 -8.17
C THR A 293 4.48 13.02 -7.06
N ASN A 294 5.36 13.38 -6.12
CA ASN A 294 5.04 14.26 -5.00
C ASN A 294 4.90 15.72 -5.49
N ASP A 295 3.66 16.21 -5.58
CA ASP A 295 3.25 17.50 -6.16
C ASP A 295 3.93 18.67 -5.41
N SER A 296 5.03 19.20 -5.98
CA SER A 296 5.76 20.36 -5.44
C SER A 296 5.23 21.64 -6.05
N LEU A 297 4.83 22.57 -5.18
CA LEU A 297 4.15 23.81 -5.52
C LEU A 297 5.02 24.76 -6.36
N ALA A 298 4.49 25.21 -7.49
CA ALA A 298 4.86 26.48 -8.11
C ALA A 298 3.62 27.37 -8.16
N VAL A 299 3.62 28.43 -7.35
CA VAL A 299 2.63 29.52 -7.44
C VAL A 299 3.04 30.41 -8.61
N SER A 300 2.14 30.61 -9.57
CA SER A 300 2.22 31.75 -10.50
C SER A 300 0.95 32.57 -10.40
N GLU A 301 1.12 33.80 -9.92
CA GLU A 301 0.11 34.84 -9.82
C GLU A 301 -0.29 35.34 -11.22
N ALA A 302 -1.56 35.70 -11.39
CA ALA A 302 -2.10 36.38 -12.57
C ALA A 302 -1.96 37.92 -12.40
N PRO A 303 -2.51 38.82 -13.26
CA PRO A 303 -3.23 38.61 -14.52
C PRO A 303 -2.81 39.56 -15.67
N SER A 304 -3.40 39.38 -16.86
CA SER A 304 -3.60 40.48 -17.81
C SER A 304 -4.91 40.28 -18.60
N GLU A 305 -5.58 41.40 -18.90
CA GLU A 305 -6.98 41.49 -19.35
C GLU A 305 -7.15 41.53 -20.90
N PRO A 306 -8.38 41.40 -21.43
CA PRO A 306 -8.63 41.06 -22.83
C PRO A 306 -8.68 42.25 -23.79
N VAL A 307 -8.52 41.99 -25.09
CA VAL A 307 -8.65 42.99 -26.16
C VAL A 307 -9.62 42.51 -27.26
N SER A 308 -10.81 43.12 -27.25
CA SER A 308 -11.79 43.35 -28.33
C SER A 308 -11.70 42.59 -29.67
N GLU A 309 -12.84 42.02 -30.11
CA GLU A 309 -13.22 42.03 -31.53
C GLU A 309 -14.74 42.04 -31.76
N ALA A 310 -15.25 43.16 -32.31
CA ALA A 310 -16.58 43.45 -32.87
C ALA A 310 -16.47 44.88 -33.48
N PRO A 311 -17.27 45.32 -34.49
CA PRO A 311 -18.64 44.87 -34.79
C PRO A 311 -19.00 44.74 -36.30
N SER A 312 -20.23 44.33 -36.60
CA SER A 312 -21.14 45.02 -37.56
C SER A 312 -22.58 44.48 -37.46
N GLU A 313 -23.56 45.38 -37.55
CA GLU A 313 -25.00 45.11 -37.42
C GLU A 313 -25.71 45.04 -38.78
N THR A 314 -26.92 44.45 -38.81
CA THR A 314 -28.13 44.86 -39.58
C THR A 314 -29.23 43.81 -39.31
N VAL A 315 -30.22 44.01 -38.43
CA VAL A 315 -31.43 44.87 -38.49
C VAL A 315 -32.56 44.35 -39.40
N SER A 316 -33.80 44.42 -38.89
CA SER A 316 -35.15 44.05 -39.39
C SER A 316 -35.67 42.68 -38.87
N GLU A 317 -36.61 42.54 -37.92
CA GLU A 317 -37.79 43.30 -37.43
C GLU A 317 -39.13 42.94 -38.13
N ALA A 318 -40.20 42.87 -37.30
CA ALA A 318 -41.63 42.65 -37.60
C ALA A 318 -42.11 41.23 -38.00
N SER A 319 -43.37 40.82 -37.75
CA SER A 319 -44.34 41.06 -36.65
C SER A 319 -45.60 40.20 -36.91
N GLU A 320 -46.27 39.73 -35.84
CA GLU A 320 -47.67 39.22 -35.84
C GLU A 320 -47.92 37.93 -36.69
N ASP A 321 -48.90 37.06 -36.44
CA ASP A 321 -50.19 37.21 -35.75
C ASP A 321 -50.63 35.88 -35.05
N ARG A 322 -51.70 35.94 -34.25
CA ARG A 322 -52.40 34.85 -33.52
C ARG A 322 -53.69 34.47 -34.32
N PRO A 323 -54.71 33.70 -33.84
CA PRO A 323 -54.84 32.82 -32.67
C PRO A 323 -55.54 31.44 -32.91
N SER A 324 -55.80 30.73 -31.80
CA SER A 324 -56.79 29.64 -31.60
C SER A 324 -56.41 28.23 -32.10
N SER A 325 -56.76 27.12 -31.42
CA SER A 325 -57.75 26.91 -30.33
C SER A 325 -57.41 25.74 -29.38
N THR A 326 -57.88 25.85 -28.13
CA THR A 326 -58.58 24.83 -27.29
C THR A 326 -58.10 23.37 -27.35
N THR A 327 -57.76 22.69 -26.23
CA THR A 327 -58.71 22.26 -25.18
C THR A 327 -58.01 21.90 -23.86
N THR A 328 -58.64 22.18 -22.71
CA THR A 328 -58.20 21.86 -21.34
C THR A 328 -58.64 20.46 -20.84
N PRO A 329 -58.01 19.91 -19.78
CA PRO A 329 -58.39 18.64 -19.14
C PRO A 329 -59.43 18.84 -18.02
N THR A 330 -60.20 17.79 -17.67
CA THR A 330 -61.14 17.74 -16.51
C THR A 330 -61.38 16.26 -16.06
N PRO A 331 -61.98 15.99 -14.88
CA PRO A 331 -61.51 14.91 -13.99
C PRO A 331 -62.59 13.88 -13.54
N ILE A 332 -62.36 13.26 -12.37
CA ILE A 332 -63.02 12.11 -11.69
C ILE A 332 -64.51 12.36 -11.32
N PRO A 333 -65.34 11.30 -11.24
CA PRO A 333 -65.98 10.86 -9.98
C PRO A 333 -65.80 9.33 -9.78
N GLU A 334 -65.55 8.72 -8.62
CA GLU A 334 -66.16 8.76 -7.26
C GLU A 334 -67.53 8.06 -7.12
N ALA A 335 -67.53 6.91 -6.42
CA ALA A 335 -68.61 6.36 -5.59
C ALA A 335 -67.97 5.35 -4.58
N THR A 336 -67.97 5.55 -3.25
CA THR A 336 -69.01 5.18 -2.25
C THR A 336 -69.53 3.73 -2.35
N LEU A 337 -69.66 2.88 -1.31
CA LEU A 337 -69.38 2.91 0.15
C LEU A 337 -68.67 1.55 0.54
N GLN A 338 -68.49 1.03 1.78
CA GLN A 338 -69.02 1.37 3.11
C GLN A 338 -68.09 1.03 4.31
N THR A 339 -68.42 0.04 5.15
CA THR A 339 -67.97 -0.14 6.55
C THR A 339 -67.90 -1.62 6.99
N ASP A 340 -66.98 -1.91 7.93
CA ASP A 340 -67.16 -2.62 9.22
C ASP A 340 -65.80 -3.27 9.61
N ASP A 341 -65.03 -2.81 10.60
CA ASP A 341 -65.21 -2.68 12.06
C ASP A 341 -64.68 -3.91 12.86
N LEU A 342 -64.13 -3.62 14.05
CA LEU A 342 -63.67 -4.47 15.16
C LEU A 342 -62.24 -5.09 15.17
N GLU A 343 -61.67 -4.97 16.38
CA GLU A 343 -60.30 -5.28 16.85
C GLU A 343 -60.08 -6.75 17.27
N PRO A 344 -58.82 -7.17 17.58
CA PRO A 344 -58.44 -8.58 17.67
C PRO A 344 -58.58 -9.24 19.06
N ALA A 345 -58.80 -10.56 19.07
CA ALA A 345 -58.80 -11.40 20.27
C ALA A 345 -57.54 -12.29 20.40
N GLN A 346 -57.19 -12.65 21.64
CA GLN A 346 -55.86 -13.17 22.01
C GLN A 346 -55.75 -14.71 22.10
N LYS A 347 -54.50 -15.19 21.91
CA LYS A 347 -53.83 -16.38 22.53
C LYS A 347 -54.68 -17.59 22.99
N LYS A 348 -54.31 -18.77 22.46
CA LYS A 348 -54.15 -20.03 23.24
C LYS A 348 -53.43 -21.11 22.42
N ILE A 349 -52.27 -21.58 22.90
CA ILE A 349 -51.71 -22.91 22.57
C ILE A 349 -51.26 -23.55 23.89
N LYS A 350 -51.56 -24.85 24.04
CA LYS A 350 -51.39 -25.63 25.28
C LYS A 350 -49.94 -26.06 25.50
N LEU A 351 -49.61 -26.28 26.77
CA LEU A 351 -48.63 -27.27 27.20
C LEU A 351 -49.45 -28.37 27.90
N ASP A 352 -49.25 -29.63 27.55
CA ASP A 352 -49.76 -30.79 28.30
C ASP A 352 -48.55 -31.56 28.88
N GLU A 353 -48.80 -32.38 29.90
CA GLU A 353 -47.82 -33.05 30.79
C GLU A 353 -46.84 -34.04 30.11
#